data_AF-A0A1X7DRW2-F1
#
_entry.id   AF-A0A1X7DRW2-F1
#
_cell.length_a   1.000
_cell.length_b   1.000
_cell.length_c   1.000
_cell.angle_alpha   90.00
_cell.angle_beta   90.00
_cell.angle_gamma   90.00
#
_symmetry.space_group_name_H-M   'P 1'
#
loop_
_entity.id
_entity.type
_entity.pdbx_description
1 polymer ?
#
loop_
_entity_poly.entity_id
_entity_poly.type
_entity_poly.pdbx_seq_one_letter_code
_entity_poly.pdbx_strand_id
1 'polypeptide(L)'
;MSVQKRQPVLGLRILAPKLEKFSDRQIEVAQTWALHFSVPPSRLTSFIETYLSSTAHTRCWCVTLPSTSDQTQPVLARIGDHLQYFDGHQVKACKITSKDRVHKKKPTALVAQQLLLRFEKRWYADALLTSFCKSAGERAQALSIEDLGGSNRSGYYSTVSNNRYFNPRNRFYLKQIGSTLKQFCRCLDQELLFAIRSAQCPSPKLYNWLAQGDRKRRLQALKAQPVLIPLMVLVDQWPWPWDGQQQVYMTCPWDDLQECRPNWSGDGSLINAQECLIGRIADAGLPLNDTLAWLLQTPRTAVRYLGQQRVFDTGSALTRINREGPERPWHRLLLGASLGNRRPLKKAHWITFFALLDKIPYQLRDQTQDWNRLLSGCPTDWSDPSWSKIADDLRDLNELFNNIDESYGPDACEALHKLKSFIGTATYHQIASLVDGFHLAMIGIREALDAADPQTQTDSLTPWRTLLNSNDPLLVSPNGLQIVELKCPADLYAEHRALGHCIDGYDYSAYRGNCRLMSVRENGKSLASAEIQMDESAWGETLAKLTPKHLVTIQLRGHKNRTPKSGSRVDRAYQWFWAKIKSGELAINLEWPDQTLSMSRYTNRNRKKMHAQACAKWINLRLSKT
;
A
#
# COMPACT_ATOMS: atom_id res chain seq x y z
N MET A 1 -10.51 30.04 28.11
CA MET A 1 -9.61 30.32 26.96
C MET A 1 -10.18 31.50 26.20
N SER A 2 -9.45 32.61 26.04
CA SER A 2 -9.98 33.80 25.36
C SER A 2 -10.28 33.49 23.89
N VAL A 3 -11.50 33.74 23.45
CA VAL A 3 -11.86 33.68 22.02
C VAL A 3 -10.96 34.67 21.28
N GLN A 4 -10.07 34.17 20.42
CA GLN A 4 -9.18 35.01 19.65
C GLN A 4 -10.03 35.79 18.62
N LYS A 5 -10.08 37.12 18.75
CA LYS A 5 -10.82 38.01 17.85
C LYS A 5 -9.90 38.56 16.76
N ARG A 6 -10.48 38.88 15.59
CA ARG A 6 -9.76 39.60 14.52
C ARG A 6 -9.27 40.95 15.03
N GLN A 7 -8.10 41.37 14.56
CA GLN A 7 -7.55 42.69 14.86
C GLN A 7 -7.82 43.64 13.68
N PRO A 8 -8.09 44.93 13.93
CA PRO A 8 -8.20 45.91 12.86
C PRO A 8 -6.92 45.96 12.01
N VAL A 9 -7.08 46.00 10.68
CA VAL A 9 -5.94 46.05 9.73
C VAL A 9 -5.01 47.22 10.04
N LEU A 10 -5.55 48.38 10.41
CA LEU A 10 -4.77 49.55 10.81
C LEU A 10 -3.87 49.25 12.02
N GLY A 11 -4.40 48.55 13.03
CA GLY A 11 -3.63 48.14 14.21
C GLY A 11 -2.51 47.16 13.87
N LEU A 12 -2.73 46.25 12.92
CA LEU A 12 -1.68 45.34 12.45
C LEU A 12 -0.58 46.06 11.67
N ARG A 13 -0.89 47.09 10.89
CA ARG A 13 0.12 47.91 10.18
C ARG A 13 0.98 48.72 11.15
N ILE A 14 0.39 49.27 12.20
CA ILE A 14 1.14 49.98 13.25
C ILE A 14 2.15 49.04 13.92
N LEU A 15 1.73 47.81 14.22
CA LEU A 15 2.59 46.79 14.86
C LEU A 15 3.61 46.16 13.90
N ALA A 16 3.35 46.17 12.60
CA ALA A 16 4.22 45.61 11.57
C ALA A 16 4.17 46.46 10.28
N PRO A 17 5.00 47.52 10.17
CA PRO A 17 4.96 48.47 9.05
C PRO A 17 5.15 47.82 7.68
N LYS A 18 5.87 46.69 7.61
CA LYS A 18 6.05 45.91 6.36
C LYS A 18 4.75 45.39 5.75
N LEU A 19 3.64 45.43 6.47
CA LEU A 19 2.32 45.05 5.97
C LEU A 19 1.67 46.13 5.09
N GLU A 20 2.18 47.35 5.05
CA GLU A 20 1.67 48.44 4.20
C GLU A 20 1.65 48.10 2.71
N LYS A 21 2.59 47.26 2.26
CA LYS A 21 2.68 46.80 0.86
C LYS A 21 1.58 45.81 0.45
N PHE A 22 0.74 45.36 1.38
CA PHE A 22 -0.34 44.39 1.12
C PHE A 22 -1.72 45.04 1.30
N SER A 23 -2.66 44.66 0.43
CA SER A 23 -4.05 45.16 0.50
C SER A 23 -4.77 44.67 1.76
N ASP A 24 -5.78 45.43 2.20
CA ASP A 24 -6.60 45.07 3.37
C ASP A 24 -7.22 43.68 3.22
N ARG A 25 -7.67 43.33 2.00
CA ARG A 25 -8.20 42.01 1.68
C ARG A 25 -7.16 40.90 1.90
N GLN A 26 -5.91 41.11 1.52
CA GLN A 26 -4.84 40.12 1.74
C GLN A 26 -4.59 39.92 3.24
N ILE A 27 -4.54 41.02 4.01
CA ILE A 27 -4.33 40.98 5.46
C ILE A 27 -5.50 40.26 6.16
N GLU A 28 -6.75 40.52 5.76
CA GLU A 28 -7.94 39.80 6.28
C GLU A 28 -7.93 38.29 5.97
N VAL A 29 -7.47 37.89 4.78
CA VAL A 29 -7.30 36.47 4.44
C VAL A 29 -6.21 35.84 5.32
N ALA A 30 -5.09 36.53 5.53
CA ALA A 30 -4.02 36.05 6.41
C ALA A 30 -4.50 35.91 7.86
N GLN A 31 -5.30 36.86 8.36
CA GLN A 31 -5.96 36.76 9.68
C GLN A 31 -6.92 35.58 9.77
N THR A 32 -7.69 35.30 8.70
CA THR A 32 -8.58 34.14 8.64
C THR A 32 -7.80 32.83 8.82
N TRP A 33 -6.63 32.71 8.18
CA TRP A 33 -5.77 31.54 8.38
C TRP A 33 -5.10 31.51 9.75
N ALA A 34 -4.69 32.66 10.29
CA ALA A 34 -4.14 32.74 11.64
C ALA A 34 -5.14 32.23 12.69
N LEU A 35 -6.42 32.59 12.56
CA LEU A 35 -7.51 32.07 13.39
C LEU A 35 -7.73 30.57 13.18
N HIS A 36 -7.75 30.11 11.92
CA HIS A 36 -7.92 28.70 11.59
C HIS A 36 -6.84 27.82 12.25
N PHE A 37 -5.58 28.27 12.25
CA PHE A 37 -4.46 27.56 12.87
C PHE A 37 -4.26 27.88 14.35
N SER A 38 -5.13 28.70 14.96
CA SER A 38 -5.04 29.11 16.37
C SER A 38 -3.67 29.73 16.72
N VAL A 39 -3.14 30.58 15.83
CA VAL A 39 -1.83 31.24 16.00
C VAL A 39 -1.89 32.18 17.20
N PRO A 40 -1.01 32.06 18.23
CA PRO A 40 -1.06 32.93 19.41
C PRO A 40 -0.94 34.42 19.05
N PRO A 41 -1.59 35.34 19.81
CA PRO A 41 -1.50 36.78 19.56
C PRO A 41 -0.06 37.32 19.45
N SER A 42 0.86 36.78 20.26
CA SER A 42 2.28 37.16 20.23
C SER A 42 3.01 36.81 18.93
N ARG A 43 2.45 35.92 18.11
CA ARG A 43 3.02 35.51 16.81
C ARG A 43 2.18 35.95 15.61
N LEU A 44 1.07 36.66 15.83
CA LEU A 44 0.09 37.00 14.80
C LEU A 44 0.71 37.84 13.67
N THR A 45 1.41 38.93 14.00
CA THR A 45 2.05 39.81 13.01
C THR A 45 3.14 39.08 12.22
N SER A 46 3.97 38.29 12.90
CA SER A 46 5.02 37.46 12.27
C SER A 46 4.44 36.41 11.33
N PHE A 47 3.33 35.76 11.71
CA PHE A 47 2.62 34.81 10.87
C PHE A 47 2.06 35.50 9.63
N ILE A 48 1.36 36.63 9.78
CA ILE A 48 0.76 37.37 8.66
C ILE A 48 1.86 37.84 7.68
N GLU A 49 2.95 38.42 8.18
CA GLU A 49 4.07 38.86 7.34
C GLU A 49 4.67 37.67 6.56
N THR A 50 4.88 36.54 7.23
CA THR A 50 5.45 35.33 6.63
C THR A 50 4.52 34.76 5.56
N TYR A 51 3.24 34.59 5.89
CA TYR A 51 2.22 34.08 4.97
C TYR A 51 2.11 34.93 3.71
N LEU A 52 1.96 36.25 3.87
CA LEU A 52 1.81 37.16 2.74
C LEU A 52 3.09 37.22 1.90
N SER A 53 4.27 37.22 2.54
CA SER A 53 5.55 37.24 1.82
C SER A 53 5.82 35.94 1.06
N SER A 54 5.45 34.79 1.63
CA SER A 54 5.61 33.48 0.98
C SER A 54 4.60 33.25 -0.13
N THR A 55 3.40 33.82 -0.03
CA THR A 55 2.32 33.67 -1.02
C THR A 55 2.36 34.69 -2.15
N ALA A 56 3.12 35.79 -2.02
CA ALA A 56 3.22 36.84 -3.02
C ALA A 56 3.86 36.41 -4.36
N HIS A 57 4.72 35.40 -4.36
CA HIS A 57 5.43 34.94 -5.55
C HIS A 57 5.49 33.42 -5.63
N THR A 58 5.54 32.88 -6.84
CA THR A 58 5.73 31.45 -7.05
C THR A 58 7.20 31.10 -6.82
N ARG A 59 7.48 30.20 -5.87
CA ARG A 59 8.83 29.61 -5.66
C ARG A 59 9.16 28.53 -6.70
N CYS A 60 8.49 28.61 -7.85
CA CYS A 60 8.63 27.74 -9.00
C CYS A 60 8.96 28.62 -10.20
N TRP A 61 10.08 28.37 -10.85
CA TRP A 61 10.50 29.11 -12.05
C TRP A 61 11.42 28.27 -12.92
N CYS A 62 11.56 28.65 -14.19
CA CYS A 62 12.41 28.00 -15.18
C CYS A 62 13.17 29.06 -15.99
N VAL A 63 14.46 28.87 -16.18
CA VAL A 63 15.38 29.77 -16.89
C VAL A 63 16.20 28.97 -17.88
N THR A 64 16.04 29.25 -19.16
CA THR A 64 16.93 28.78 -20.23
C THR A 64 18.26 29.49 -20.12
N LEU A 65 19.35 28.74 -20.26
CA LEU A 65 20.71 29.24 -20.14
C LEU A 65 21.28 29.49 -21.54
N PRO A 66 22.28 30.37 -21.66
CA PRO A 66 23.03 30.51 -22.91
C PRO A 66 23.68 29.18 -23.26
N SER A 67 23.57 28.78 -24.53
CA SER A 67 24.26 27.60 -25.06
C SER A 67 25.35 28.04 -26.04
N THR A 68 26.43 27.27 -26.10
CA THR A 68 27.47 27.39 -27.13
C THR A 68 27.16 26.55 -28.37
N SER A 69 26.08 25.77 -28.36
CA SER A 69 25.64 24.89 -29.44
C SER A 69 24.16 25.11 -29.75
N ASP A 70 23.83 25.24 -31.04
CA ASP A 70 22.44 25.46 -31.49
C ASP A 70 21.51 24.25 -31.24
N GLN A 71 22.05 23.07 -30.93
CA GLN A 71 21.27 21.83 -30.81
C GLN A 71 20.81 21.50 -29.38
N THR A 72 21.47 22.03 -28.35
CA THR A 72 21.13 21.73 -26.96
C THR A 72 20.97 23.02 -26.16
N GLN A 73 19.84 23.18 -25.47
CA GLN A 73 19.56 24.35 -24.66
C GLN A 73 19.55 23.97 -23.17
N PRO A 74 20.65 24.23 -22.43
CA PRO A 74 20.69 23.96 -21.00
C PRO A 74 19.62 24.78 -20.27
N VAL A 75 19.03 24.21 -19.23
CA VAL A 75 17.93 24.86 -18.50
C VAL A 75 18.01 24.57 -17.01
N LEU A 76 17.80 25.61 -16.20
CA LEU A 76 17.72 25.53 -14.75
C LEU A 76 16.31 25.86 -14.28
N ALA A 77 15.73 24.98 -13.49
CA ALA A 77 14.43 25.17 -12.86
C ALA A 77 14.55 25.10 -11.34
N ARG A 78 13.71 25.89 -10.68
CA ARG A 78 13.43 25.77 -9.24
C ARG A 78 12.04 25.21 -9.04
N ILE A 79 11.94 24.22 -8.16
CA ILE A 79 10.69 23.58 -7.74
C ILE A 79 10.70 23.55 -6.21
N GLY A 80 10.28 24.64 -5.59
CA GLY A 80 10.26 24.78 -4.13
C GLY A 80 11.66 24.80 -3.53
N ASP A 81 12.00 23.75 -2.79
CA ASP A 81 13.30 23.49 -2.17
C ASP A 81 14.22 22.61 -3.05
N HIS A 82 13.88 22.41 -4.32
CA HIS A 82 14.73 21.70 -5.28
C HIS A 82 15.16 22.61 -6.43
N LEU A 83 16.42 22.48 -6.85
CA LEU A 83 16.89 22.92 -8.17
C LEU A 83 17.02 21.72 -9.08
N GLN A 84 16.62 21.89 -10.34
CA GLN A 84 16.71 20.88 -11.37
C GLN A 84 17.38 21.48 -12.59
N TYR A 85 18.41 20.80 -13.09
CA TYR A 85 19.27 21.25 -14.17
C TYR A 85 19.25 20.23 -15.29
N PHE A 86 19.16 20.70 -16.53
CA PHE A 86 19.44 19.93 -17.72
C PHE A 86 20.68 20.54 -18.39
N ASP A 87 21.73 19.74 -18.55
CA ASP A 87 23.02 20.17 -19.10
C ASP A 87 23.10 20.07 -20.63
N GLY A 88 21.99 19.79 -21.30
CA GLY A 88 21.93 19.46 -22.72
C GLY A 88 21.86 17.96 -22.98
N HIS A 89 22.19 17.12 -22.00
CA HIS A 89 22.18 15.66 -22.14
C HIS A 89 21.42 14.97 -21.01
N GLN A 90 21.66 15.35 -19.75
CA GLN A 90 21.13 14.69 -18.56
C GLN A 90 20.34 15.65 -17.67
N VAL A 91 19.34 15.10 -17.00
CA VAL A 91 18.57 15.78 -15.97
C VAL A 91 19.16 15.47 -14.60
N LYS A 92 19.51 16.51 -13.86
CA LYS A 92 20.14 16.48 -12.54
C LYS A 92 19.31 17.30 -11.57
N ALA A 93 19.32 16.97 -10.28
CA ALA A 93 18.65 17.81 -9.27
C ALA A 93 19.41 17.84 -7.95
N CYS A 94 19.21 18.91 -7.19
CA CYS A 94 19.77 19.07 -5.86
C CYS A 94 18.73 19.70 -4.91
N LYS A 95 18.86 19.39 -3.63
CA LYS A 95 18.07 20.02 -2.57
C LYS A 95 18.76 21.30 -2.10
N ILE A 96 17.96 22.36 -1.96
CA ILE A 96 18.40 23.69 -1.52
C ILE A 96 17.79 24.03 -0.16
N THR A 97 18.55 24.78 0.63
CA THR A 97 18.17 25.26 1.96
C THR A 97 18.15 26.78 1.99
N SER A 98 17.65 27.38 3.08
CA SER A 98 17.68 28.83 3.27
C SER A 98 19.11 29.41 3.24
N LYS A 99 20.10 28.65 3.73
CA LYS A 99 21.53 29.03 3.72
C LYS A 99 22.10 29.20 2.31
N ASP A 100 21.52 28.51 1.33
CA ASP A 100 21.99 28.56 -0.05
C ASP A 100 21.64 29.88 -0.77
N ARG A 101 20.76 30.70 -0.19
CA ARG A 101 20.36 32.03 -0.71
C ARG A 101 19.89 32.01 -2.17
N VAL A 102 19.20 30.94 -2.59
CA VAL A 102 18.65 30.82 -3.95
C VAL A 102 17.43 31.74 -4.12
N HIS A 103 17.40 32.51 -5.21
CA HIS A 103 16.33 33.47 -5.50
C HIS A 103 14.95 32.82 -5.55
N LYS A 104 13.99 33.37 -4.80
CA LYS A 104 12.58 32.94 -4.83
C LYS A 104 11.89 33.35 -6.13
N LYS A 105 12.26 34.52 -6.68
CA LYS A 105 11.82 35.00 -8.00
C LYS A 105 12.69 34.41 -9.10
N LYS A 106 12.16 34.37 -10.32
CA LYS A 106 12.90 33.96 -11.52
C LYS A 106 14.12 34.87 -11.71
N PRO A 107 15.36 34.35 -11.65
CA PRO A 107 16.56 35.14 -11.89
C PRO A 107 16.79 35.38 -13.38
N THR A 108 17.74 36.27 -13.72
CA THR A 108 18.25 36.42 -15.09
C THR A 108 19.11 35.20 -15.48
N ALA A 109 19.35 35.01 -16.77
CA ALA A 109 20.15 33.88 -17.27
C ALA A 109 21.58 33.89 -16.70
N LEU A 110 22.22 35.07 -16.62
CA LEU A 110 23.56 35.23 -16.04
C LEU A 110 23.62 34.79 -14.55
N VAL A 111 22.63 35.22 -13.76
CA VAL A 111 22.54 34.84 -12.33
C VAL A 111 22.25 33.34 -12.17
N ALA A 112 21.42 32.77 -13.04
CA ALA A 112 21.16 31.33 -13.07
C ALA A 112 22.43 30.53 -13.38
N GLN A 113 23.27 31.01 -14.30
CA GLN A 113 24.55 30.38 -14.62
C GLN A 113 25.53 30.42 -13.44
N GLN A 114 25.64 31.55 -12.74
CA GLN A 114 26.45 31.66 -11.53
C GLN A 114 25.97 30.73 -10.41
N LEU A 115 24.66 30.48 -10.31
CA LEU A 115 24.13 29.52 -9.35
C LEU A 115 24.62 28.09 -9.63
N LEU A 116 24.71 27.66 -10.90
CA LEU A 116 25.16 26.30 -11.23
C LEU A 116 26.54 25.97 -10.68
N LEU A 117 27.48 26.92 -10.82
CA LEU A 117 28.85 26.79 -10.31
C LEU A 117 28.88 26.55 -8.80
N ARG A 118 27.88 27.04 -8.05
CA ARG A 118 27.79 26.85 -6.58
C ARG A 118 27.28 25.47 -6.18
N PHE A 119 26.67 24.70 -7.08
CA PHE A 119 26.02 23.42 -6.79
C PHE A 119 26.64 22.22 -7.52
N GLU A 120 27.77 22.40 -8.20
CA GLU A 120 28.41 21.38 -9.06
C GLU A 120 28.57 20.00 -8.39
N LYS A 121 28.84 19.96 -7.08
CA LYS A 121 29.00 18.73 -6.29
C LYS A 121 27.76 18.31 -5.48
N ARG A 122 26.55 18.78 -5.81
CA ARG A 122 25.33 18.53 -5.00
C ARG A 122 24.17 17.91 -5.79
N TRP A 123 24.42 17.49 -7.03
CA TRP A 123 23.40 17.03 -7.99
C TRP A 123 22.94 15.57 -7.78
N TYR A 124 22.52 15.22 -6.57
CA TYR A 124 22.15 13.84 -6.20
C TYR A 124 20.70 13.67 -5.75
N ALA A 125 19.87 14.71 -5.84
CA ALA A 125 18.47 14.63 -5.46
C ALA A 125 17.58 14.13 -6.60
N ASP A 126 16.38 13.67 -6.27
CA ASP A 126 15.40 13.24 -7.28
C ASP A 126 14.93 14.41 -8.14
N ALA A 127 14.91 14.21 -9.46
CA ALA A 127 14.33 15.14 -10.41
C ALA A 127 12.86 14.80 -10.73
N LEU A 128 12.15 15.70 -11.41
CA LEU A 128 10.77 15.55 -11.83
C LEU A 128 10.63 15.87 -13.32
N LEU A 129 9.86 15.06 -14.05
CA LEU A 129 9.40 15.37 -15.42
C LEU A 129 7.87 15.48 -15.53
N THR A 130 7.16 15.25 -14.43
CA THR A 130 5.70 15.33 -14.34
C THR A 130 5.25 15.87 -12.99
N SER A 131 4.09 16.52 -12.97
CA SER A 131 3.43 16.96 -11.72
C SER A 131 2.45 15.93 -11.16
N PHE A 132 2.23 14.81 -11.87
CA PHE A 132 1.31 13.75 -11.48
C PHE A 132 1.94 12.67 -10.58
N CYS A 133 3.20 12.82 -10.17
CA CYS A 133 3.88 11.86 -9.31
C CYS A 133 3.80 12.24 -7.82
N LYS A 134 4.01 11.25 -6.95
CA LYS A 134 3.98 11.41 -5.48
C LYS A 134 4.93 12.51 -5.00
N SER A 135 6.17 12.53 -5.50
CA SER A 135 7.19 13.51 -5.12
C SER A 135 6.80 14.94 -5.49
N ALA A 136 6.06 15.16 -6.59
CA ALA A 136 5.52 16.48 -6.91
C ALA A 136 4.42 16.90 -5.91
N GLY A 137 3.59 15.95 -5.48
CA GLY A 137 2.60 16.14 -4.41
C GLY A 137 3.25 16.49 -3.07
N GLU A 138 4.29 15.77 -2.67
CA GLU A 138 5.06 16.02 -1.45
C GLU A 138 5.72 17.41 -1.48
N ARG A 139 6.28 17.83 -2.63
CA ARG A 139 6.82 19.19 -2.80
C ARG A 139 5.74 20.27 -2.77
N ALA A 140 4.59 20.04 -3.39
CA ALA A 140 3.46 20.96 -3.33
C ALA A 140 2.95 21.12 -1.89
N GLN A 141 2.90 20.01 -1.13
CA GLN A 141 2.59 20.04 0.28
C GLN A 141 3.63 20.85 1.05
N ALA A 142 4.92 20.55 0.91
CA ALA A 142 6.03 21.28 1.55
C ALA A 142 5.97 22.80 1.28
N LEU A 143 5.60 23.22 0.07
CA LEU A 143 5.41 24.63 -0.24
C LEU A 143 4.24 25.26 0.54
N SER A 144 3.13 24.53 0.69
CA SER A 144 1.99 24.94 1.52
C SER A 144 2.32 24.98 3.02
N ILE A 145 3.17 24.07 3.50
CA ILE A 145 3.73 24.05 4.87
C ILE A 145 4.55 25.33 5.10
N GLU A 146 5.48 25.62 4.19
CA GLU A 146 6.39 26.77 4.30
C GLU A 146 5.65 28.11 4.31
N ASP A 147 4.46 28.21 3.70
CA ASP A 147 3.63 29.41 3.78
C ASP A 147 3.24 29.78 5.21
N LEU A 148 3.20 28.81 6.12
CA LEU A 148 2.82 29.02 7.53
C LEU A 148 4.01 29.39 8.43
N GLY A 149 5.24 29.33 7.91
CA GLY A 149 6.46 29.69 8.65
C GLY A 149 6.75 28.85 9.89
N GLY A 150 7.42 29.45 10.88
CA GLY A 150 7.78 28.83 12.16
C GLY A 150 6.62 28.59 13.13
N SER A 151 5.37 28.89 12.72
CA SER A 151 4.16 28.55 13.48
C SER A 151 3.75 27.08 13.34
N ASN A 152 4.52 26.31 12.57
CA ASN A 152 4.36 24.87 12.39
C ASN A 152 4.66 24.10 13.69
N ARG A 153 3.62 23.74 14.45
CA ARG A 153 3.71 22.65 15.44
C ARG A 153 3.56 21.34 14.66
N SER A 154 4.47 20.40 14.92
CA SER A 154 4.33 19.00 14.51
C SER A 154 2.89 18.54 14.80
N GLY A 155 2.09 18.29 13.76
CA GLY A 155 0.69 17.85 13.90
C GLY A 155 -0.37 18.59 13.06
N TYR A 156 -0.09 19.77 12.47
CA TYR A 156 -1.11 20.48 11.68
C TYR A 156 -1.48 19.80 10.33
N TYR A 157 -0.65 18.91 9.79
CA TYR A 157 -0.90 18.31 8.47
C TYR A 157 -1.82 17.08 8.49
N SER A 158 -2.09 16.51 9.67
CA SER A 158 -2.81 15.24 9.82
C SER A 158 -4.29 15.40 10.17
N THR A 159 -4.76 16.61 10.51
CA THR A 159 -6.17 16.83 10.87
C THR A 159 -7.02 17.17 9.65
N VAL A 160 -8.13 16.45 9.48
CA VAL A 160 -9.11 16.66 8.40
C VAL A 160 -9.60 18.11 8.36
N SER A 161 -9.65 18.79 9.51
CA SER A 161 -10.02 20.20 9.64
C SER A 161 -9.16 21.14 8.78
N ASN A 162 -7.88 20.82 8.57
CA ASN A 162 -6.94 21.70 7.88
C ASN A 162 -6.96 21.51 6.36
N ASN A 163 -7.74 20.56 5.85
CA ASN A 163 -7.95 20.35 4.41
C ASN A 163 -8.54 21.58 3.71
N ARG A 164 -9.27 22.44 4.43
CA ARG A 164 -9.78 23.72 3.90
C ARG A 164 -8.65 24.63 3.41
N TYR A 165 -7.48 24.56 4.06
CA TYR A 165 -6.28 25.26 3.62
C TYR A 165 -5.46 24.42 2.63
N PHE A 166 -5.12 23.19 3.00
CA PHE A 166 -4.15 22.40 2.24
C PHE A 166 -4.66 21.93 0.87
N ASN A 167 -5.94 21.57 0.71
CA ASN A 167 -6.45 21.11 -0.58
C ASN A 167 -6.33 22.18 -1.69
N PRO A 168 -6.88 23.40 -1.52
CA PRO A 168 -6.73 24.43 -2.55
C PRO A 168 -5.27 24.86 -2.70
N ARG A 169 -4.49 24.91 -1.62
CA ARG A 169 -3.10 25.37 -1.68
C ARG A 169 -2.17 24.38 -2.38
N ASN A 170 -2.30 23.09 -2.10
CA ASN A 170 -1.56 22.04 -2.79
C ASN A 170 -1.90 22.01 -4.28
N ARG A 171 -3.19 22.15 -4.65
CA ARG A 171 -3.61 22.25 -6.07
C ARG A 171 -3.00 23.47 -6.76
N PHE A 172 -2.96 24.62 -6.08
CA PHE A 172 -2.29 25.81 -6.59
C PHE A 172 -0.81 25.53 -6.88
N TYR A 173 -0.06 24.96 -5.93
CA TYR A 173 1.35 24.66 -6.15
C TYR A 173 1.59 23.57 -7.19
N LEU A 174 0.77 22.53 -7.26
CA LEU A 174 0.85 21.53 -8.33
C LEU A 174 0.71 22.16 -9.71
N LYS A 175 -0.18 23.15 -9.89
CA LYS A 175 -0.30 23.90 -11.15
C LYS A 175 0.97 24.69 -11.47
N GLN A 176 1.60 25.31 -10.47
CA GLN A 176 2.86 26.04 -10.66
C GLN A 176 4.02 25.11 -11.01
N ILE A 177 4.14 23.97 -10.30
CA ILE A 177 5.11 22.91 -10.60
C ILE A 177 4.90 22.41 -12.04
N GLY A 178 3.65 22.10 -12.42
CA GLY A 178 3.32 21.68 -13.78
C GLY A 178 3.69 22.70 -14.85
N SER A 179 3.46 23.99 -14.61
CA SER A 179 3.86 25.07 -15.52
C SER A 179 5.39 25.16 -15.68
N THR A 180 6.13 25.12 -14.57
CA THR A 180 7.60 25.11 -14.57
C THR A 180 8.14 23.89 -15.32
N LEU A 181 7.59 22.70 -15.06
CA LEU A 181 7.98 21.46 -15.73
C LEU A 181 7.65 21.48 -17.23
N LYS A 182 6.54 22.11 -17.63
CA LYS A 182 6.21 22.29 -19.06
C LYS A 182 7.28 23.11 -19.76
N GLN A 183 7.79 24.17 -19.14
CA GLN A 183 8.89 24.97 -19.69
C GLN A 183 10.20 24.19 -19.72
N PHE A 184 10.51 23.49 -18.63
CA PHE A 184 11.71 22.65 -18.54
C PHE A 184 11.74 21.56 -19.62
N CYS A 185 10.68 20.76 -19.71
CA CYS A 185 10.56 19.65 -20.66
C CYS A 185 10.54 20.09 -22.14
N ARG A 186 10.31 21.37 -22.46
CA ARG A 186 10.45 21.87 -23.85
C ARG A 186 11.91 21.93 -24.30
N CYS A 187 12.85 22.02 -23.38
CA CYS A 187 14.28 22.11 -23.67
C CYS A 187 14.94 20.72 -23.78
N LEU A 188 14.25 19.67 -23.35
CA LEU A 188 14.72 18.29 -23.40
C LEU A 188 14.51 17.70 -24.81
N ASP A 189 15.18 16.58 -25.07
CA ASP A 189 14.97 15.82 -26.30
C ASP A 189 13.52 15.30 -26.36
N GLN A 190 12.80 15.72 -27.40
CA GLN A 190 11.38 15.41 -27.54
C GLN A 190 11.12 13.94 -27.92
N GLU A 191 12.05 13.28 -28.63
CA GLU A 191 11.93 11.86 -28.94
C GLU A 191 12.07 11.02 -27.67
N LEU A 192 13.08 11.31 -26.84
CA LEU A 192 13.27 10.62 -25.57
C LEU A 192 12.10 10.86 -24.62
N LEU A 193 11.62 12.09 -24.52
CA LEU A 193 10.42 12.42 -23.74
C LEU A 193 9.18 11.68 -24.23
N PHE A 194 9.00 11.56 -25.55
CA PHE A 194 7.91 10.80 -26.12
C PHE A 194 8.01 9.30 -25.78
N ALA A 195 9.22 8.73 -25.87
CA ALA A 195 9.46 7.32 -25.57
C ALA A 195 9.13 6.98 -24.10
N ILE A 196 9.65 7.76 -23.14
CA ILE A 196 9.38 7.49 -21.72
C ILE A 196 7.91 7.72 -21.34
N ARG A 197 7.22 8.67 -22.00
CA ARG A 197 5.77 8.90 -21.81
C ARG A 197 4.93 7.78 -22.41
N SER A 198 5.34 7.24 -23.55
CA SER A 198 4.69 6.08 -24.19
C SER A 198 4.81 4.82 -23.32
N ALA A 199 5.94 4.66 -22.64
CA ALA A 199 6.15 3.64 -21.61
C ALA A 199 5.49 3.97 -20.25
N GLN A 200 4.68 5.05 -20.16
CA GLN A 200 4.04 5.56 -18.94
C GLN A 200 4.99 5.76 -17.75
N CYS A 201 6.28 5.98 -18.02
CA CYS A 201 7.32 6.17 -17.02
C CYS A 201 8.06 7.50 -17.26
N PRO A 202 7.43 8.67 -17.01
CA PRO A 202 8.08 9.98 -17.16
C PRO A 202 9.09 10.24 -16.02
N SER A 203 10.08 9.36 -15.90
CA SER A 203 11.14 9.40 -14.88
C SER A 203 12.43 10.00 -15.45
N PRO A 204 13.08 10.92 -14.72
CA PRO A 204 14.42 11.39 -15.07
C PRO A 204 15.46 10.26 -15.11
N LYS A 205 15.36 9.23 -14.26
CA LYS A 205 16.28 8.07 -14.29
C LYS A 205 16.21 7.37 -15.65
N LEU A 206 15.00 7.10 -16.14
CA LEU A 206 14.79 6.47 -17.45
C LEU A 206 15.19 7.39 -18.62
N TYR A 207 14.91 8.69 -18.51
CA TYR A 207 15.38 9.67 -19.49
C TYR A 207 16.91 9.69 -19.60
N ASN A 208 17.61 9.79 -18.46
CA ASN A 208 19.07 9.81 -18.41
C ASN A 208 19.66 8.48 -18.92
N TRP A 209 19.03 7.35 -18.58
CA TRP A 209 19.40 6.06 -19.13
C TRP A 209 19.31 6.04 -20.66
N LEU A 210 18.27 6.58 -21.28
CA LEU A 210 18.22 6.67 -22.75
C LEU A 210 19.30 7.60 -23.34
N ALA A 211 19.65 8.66 -22.62
CA ALA A 211 20.56 9.70 -23.10
C ALA A 211 22.07 9.36 -22.96
N GLN A 212 22.44 8.45 -22.06
CA GLN A 212 23.84 8.20 -21.68
C GLN A 212 24.60 7.17 -22.53
N GLY A 213 23.92 6.29 -23.27
CA GLY A 213 24.57 5.22 -24.04
C GLY A 213 24.20 5.23 -25.52
N ASP A 214 24.17 4.05 -26.17
CA ASP A 214 23.71 3.93 -27.55
C ASP A 214 22.19 4.20 -27.60
N ARG A 215 21.85 5.46 -27.86
CA ARG A 215 20.47 5.95 -27.95
C ARG A 215 19.60 5.05 -28.81
N LYS A 216 20.10 4.60 -29.96
CA LYS A 216 19.31 3.80 -30.92
C LYS A 216 18.99 2.44 -30.33
N ARG A 217 20.00 1.76 -29.77
CA ARG A 217 19.81 0.44 -29.15
C ARG A 217 18.96 0.51 -27.89
N ARG A 218 19.18 1.51 -27.02
CA ARG A 218 18.39 1.71 -25.79
C ARG A 218 16.92 2.05 -26.09
N LEU A 219 16.64 2.87 -27.10
CA LEU A 219 15.26 3.10 -27.58
C LEU A 219 14.62 1.82 -28.14
N GLN A 220 15.37 1.02 -28.89
CA GLN A 220 14.89 -0.27 -29.39
C GLN A 220 14.59 -1.23 -28.23
N ALA A 221 15.45 -1.30 -27.21
CA ALA A 221 15.24 -2.12 -26.03
C ALA A 221 13.98 -1.69 -25.25
N LEU A 222 13.78 -0.38 -25.03
CA LEU A 222 12.58 0.14 -24.39
C LEU A 222 11.31 -0.18 -25.20
N LYS A 223 11.36 -0.07 -26.54
CA LYS A 223 10.23 -0.44 -27.41
C LYS A 223 9.92 -1.94 -27.37
N ALA A 224 10.96 -2.78 -27.32
CA ALA A 224 10.81 -4.23 -27.26
C ALA A 224 10.31 -4.73 -25.89
N GLN A 225 10.66 -4.01 -24.81
CA GLN A 225 10.26 -4.36 -23.44
C GLN A 225 9.82 -3.12 -22.65
N PRO A 226 8.62 -2.58 -22.95
CA PRO A 226 8.14 -1.34 -22.35
C PRO A 226 7.67 -1.50 -20.89
N VAL A 227 7.59 -2.74 -20.37
CA VAL A 227 7.18 -3.02 -18.99
C VAL A 227 8.39 -3.30 -18.10
N LEU A 228 9.27 -4.23 -18.49
CA LEU A 228 10.39 -4.65 -17.64
C LEU A 228 11.54 -3.63 -17.64
N ILE A 229 11.88 -3.00 -18.78
CA ILE A 229 12.99 -2.04 -18.83
C ILE A 229 12.77 -0.86 -17.88
N PRO A 230 11.60 -0.18 -17.86
CA PRO A 230 11.37 0.88 -16.89
C PRO A 230 11.52 0.42 -15.44
N LEU A 231 11.04 -0.78 -15.10
CA LEU A 231 11.19 -1.31 -13.73
C LEU A 231 12.67 -1.50 -13.39
N MET A 232 13.44 -2.14 -14.26
CA MET A 232 14.85 -2.46 -14.02
C MET A 232 15.76 -1.21 -14.00
N VAL A 233 15.38 -0.15 -14.71
CA VAL A 233 16.13 1.12 -14.69
C VAL A 233 15.83 1.96 -13.43
N LEU A 234 14.65 1.79 -12.83
CA LEU A 234 14.24 2.58 -11.67
C LEU A 234 14.75 2.03 -10.33
N VAL A 235 15.01 0.73 -10.26
CA VAL A 235 15.45 0.04 -9.05
C VAL A 235 16.93 0.29 -8.76
N ASP A 236 17.27 0.25 -7.47
CA ASP A 236 18.63 0.57 -7.02
C ASP A 236 19.56 -0.66 -7.05
N GLN A 237 19.01 -1.88 -7.12
CA GLN A 237 19.76 -3.14 -7.20
C GLN A 237 19.42 -3.91 -8.48
N TRP A 238 20.38 -4.71 -8.97
CA TRP A 238 20.17 -5.55 -10.15
C TRP A 238 19.90 -7.00 -9.76
N PRO A 239 19.01 -7.69 -10.49
CA PRO A 239 18.66 -9.08 -10.21
C PRO A 239 19.70 -10.04 -10.78
N TRP A 240 20.95 -9.96 -10.33
CA TRP A 240 21.91 -10.99 -10.75
C TRP A 240 21.44 -12.35 -10.21
N PRO A 241 21.31 -13.40 -11.06
CA PRO A 241 20.79 -14.69 -10.61
C PRO A 241 21.64 -15.31 -9.49
N TRP A 242 20.97 -15.87 -8.48
CA TRP A 242 21.60 -16.51 -7.33
C TRP A 242 21.31 -18.00 -7.33
N ASP A 243 22.36 -18.81 -7.23
CA ASP A 243 22.24 -20.23 -6.94
C ASP A 243 22.10 -20.44 -5.44
N GLY A 244 20.89 -20.74 -4.99
CA GLY A 244 20.58 -20.98 -3.59
C GLY A 244 21.19 -22.28 -3.01
N GLN A 245 21.58 -23.24 -3.86
CA GLN A 245 22.23 -24.47 -3.40
C GLN A 245 23.72 -24.22 -3.17
N GLN A 246 24.37 -23.56 -4.13
CA GLN A 246 25.80 -23.28 -4.08
C GLN A 246 26.14 -22.01 -3.29
N GLN A 247 25.12 -21.21 -2.94
CA GLN A 247 25.28 -19.92 -2.27
C GLN A 247 26.23 -18.98 -3.03
N VAL A 248 26.07 -18.93 -4.36
CA VAL A 248 26.88 -18.06 -5.23
C VAL A 248 26.03 -17.42 -6.33
N TYR A 249 26.46 -16.25 -6.82
CA TYR A 249 25.89 -15.67 -8.04
C TYR A 249 26.17 -16.59 -9.24
N MET A 250 25.20 -16.81 -10.12
CA MET A 250 25.40 -17.64 -11.30
C MET A 250 26.38 -16.97 -12.28
N THR A 251 27.05 -17.76 -13.11
CA THR A 251 27.88 -17.26 -14.22
C THR A 251 27.02 -16.68 -15.34
N CYS A 252 27.47 -15.55 -15.90
CA CYS A 252 26.82 -14.93 -17.04
C CYS A 252 27.09 -15.75 -18.31
N PRO A 253 26.07 -16.09 -19.11
CA PRO A 253 26.24 -16.71 -20.42
C PRO A 253 26.92 -15.80 -21.46
N TRP A 254 27.02 -14.50 -21.18
CA TRP A 254 27.64 -13.50 -22.06
C TRP A 254 28.90 -12.97 -21.38
N ASP A 255 30.05 -13.27 -21.97
CA ASP A 255 31.37 -12.87 -21.46
C ASP A 255 31.46 -11.35 -21.23
N ASP A 256 30.88 -10.55 -22.14
CA ASP A 256 30.81 -9.08 -22.08
C ASP A 256 30.21 -8.51 -20.78
N LEU A 257 29.41 -9.31 -20.06
CA LEU A 257 28.77 -8.89 -18.82
C LEU A 257 29.37 -9.58 -17.59
N GLN A 258 30.24 -10.57 -17.76
CA GLN A 258 30.76 -11.37 -16.66
C GLN A 258 31.56 -10.52 -15.65
N GLU A 259 32.23 -9.47 -16.13
CA GLU A 259 32.93 -8.49 -15.29
C GLU A 259 31.98 -7.68 -14.39
N CYS A 260 30.70 -7.60 -14.74
CA CYS A 260 29.67 -6.91 -13.95
C CYS A 260 29.06 -7.81 -12.86
N ARG A 261 29.51 -9.06 -12.72
CA ARG A 261 29.02 -9.99 -11.70
C ARG A 261 29.29 -9.41 -10.30
N PRO A 262 28.28 -9.34 -9.42
CA PRO A 262 28.50 -8.88 -8.06
C PRO A 262 29.45 -9.81 -7.29
N ASN A 263 30.34 -9.21 -6.49
CA ASN A 263 31.13 -9.93 -5.51
C ASN A 263 30.39 -9.95 -4.18
N TRP A 264 30.26 -11.12 -3.56
CA TRP A 264 29.66 -11.24 -2.24
C TRP A 264 30.66 -10.75 -1.18
N SER A 265 30.35 -9.65 -0.48
CA SER A 265 31.04 -9.27 0.76
C SER A 265 30.26 -9.78 1.96
N GLY A 266 30.95 -10.41 2.91
CA GLY A 266 30.35 -11.04 4.10
C GLY A 266 29.64 -10.08 5.08
N ASP A 267 29.56 -8.78 4.76
CA ASP A 267 28.83 -7.76 5.51
C ASP A 267 27.39 -7.54 5.00
N GLY A 268 26.95 -8.32 4.00
CA GLY A 268 25.59 -8.24 3.45
C GLY A 268 25.33 -6.98 2.61
N SER A 269 26.37 -6.18 2.32
CA SER A 269 26.24 -4.99 1.48
C SER A 269 26.45 -5.36 0.01
N LEU A 270 25.35 -5.48 -0.74
CA LEU A 270 25.38 -5.55 -2.19
C LEU A 270 26.03 -4.27 -2.75
N ILE A 271 27.12 -4.41 -3.51
CA ILE A 271 27.83 -3.29 -4.13
C ILE A 271 26.86 -2.53 -5.06
N ASN A 272 26.59 -1.27 -4.74
CA ASN A 272 25.88 -0.33 -5.62
C ASN A 272 26.70 -0.16 -6.90
N ALA A 273 26.30 -0.82 -7.98
CA ALA A 273 26.99 -0.70 -9.25
C ALA A 273 26.69 0.66 -9.89
N GLN A 274 27.74 1.43 -10.17
CA GLN A 274 27.68 2.82 -10.65
C GLN A 274 27.07 2.96 -12.07
N GLU A 275 26.88 1.87 -12.83
CA GLU A 275 26.37 1.90 -14.21
C GLU A 275 25.31 0.85 -14.48
N CYS A 276 24.04 1.22 -14.69
CA CYS A 276 22.93 0.29 -14.97
C CYS A 276 23.28 -0.85 -15.97
N LEU A 277 23.34 -2.12 -15.51
CA LEU A 277 23.59 -3.34 -16.31
C LEU A 277 22.70 -3.43 -17.55
N ILE A 278 21.44 -3.00 -17.42
CA ILE A 278 20.51 -2.96 -18.55
C ILE A 278 20.97 -2.01 -19.65
N GLY A 279 21.67 -0.93 -19.30
CA GLY A 279 22.34 -0.05 -20.25
C GLY A 279 23.43 -0.80 -21.03
N ARG A 280 24.30 -1.53 -20.34
CA ARG A 280 25.36 -2.34 -20.97
C ARG A 280 24.80 -3.43 -21.88
N ILE A 281 23.74 -4.12 -21.45
CA ILE A 281 23.04 -5.14 -22.26
C ILE A 281 22.51 -4.54 -23.57
N ALA A 282 21.84 -3.40 -23.47
CA ALA A 282 21.30 -2.71 -24.63
C ALA A 282 22.41 -2.20 -25.55
N ASP A 283 23.43 -1.56 -25.00
CA ASP A 283 24.53 -0.97 -25.77
C ASP A 283 25.38 -2.04 -26.46
N ALA A 284 25.62 -3.19 -25.83
CA ALA A 284 26.30 -4.34 -26.44
C ALA A 284 25.45 -5.02 -27.54
N GLY A 285 24.14 -4.79 -27.56
CA GLY A 285 23.23 -5.37 -28.55
C GLY A 285 22.92 -6.84 -28.29
N LEU A 286 22.97 -7.27 -27.04
CA LEU A 286 22.69 -8.64 -26.62
C LEU A 286 21.22 -9.01 -26.86
N PRO A 287 20.89 -10.32 -27.01
CA PRO A 287 19.53 -10.78 -27.24
C PRO A 287 18.64 -10.52 -26.02
N LEU A 288 18.00 -9.35 -25.99
CA LEU A 288 17.31 -8.80 -24.82
C LEU A 288 16.36 -9.79 -24.12
N ASN A 289 15.55 -10.53 -24.88
CA ASN A 289 14.60 -11.48 -24.28
C ASN A 289 15.31 -12.64 -23.57
N ASP A 290 16.43 -13.11 -24.12
CA ASP A 290 17.19 -14.22 -23.54
C ASP A 290 17.98 -13.72 -22.32
N THR A 291 18.57 -12.53 -22.41
CA THR A 291 19.28 -11.89 -21.28
C THR A 291 18.35 -11.59 -20.11
N LEU A 292 17.17 -11.03 -20.38
CA LEU A 292 16.17 -10.78 -19.33
C LEU A 292 15.61 -12.08 -18.74
N ALA A 293 15.41 -13.12 -19.55
CA ALA A 293 14.96 -14.42 -19.06
C ALA A 293 15.98 -15.05 -18.09
N TRP A 294 17.27 -14.95 -18.43
CA TRP A 294 18.36 -15.40 -17.57
C TRP A 294 18.46 -14.55 -16.30
N LEU A 295 18.52 -13.22 -16.40
CA LEU A 295 18.61 -12.32 -15.23
C LEU A 295 17.47 -12.53 -14.25
N LEU A 296 16.24 -12.62 -14.76
CA LEU A 296 15.04 -12.69 -13.93
C LEU A 296 14.67 -14.12 -13.54
N GLN A 297 15.47 -15.12 -13.92
CA GLN A 297 15.25 -16.55 -13.68
C GLN A 297 13.83 -16.97 -14.05
N THR A 298 13.40 -16.62 -15.26
CA THR A 298 12.03 -16.77 -15.74
C THR A 298 12.00 -17.35 -17.16
N PRO A 299 10.92 -18.07 -17.55
CA PRO A 299 10.81 -18.56 -18.92
C PRO A 299 10.83 -17.44 -19.96
N ARG A 300 11.55 -17.64 -21.07
CA ARG A 300 11.61 -16.69 -22.22
C ARG A 300 10.23 -16.29 -22.73
N THR A 301 9.26 -17.21 -22.67
CA THR A 301 7.89 -16.97 -23.11
C THR A 301 7.17 -15.93 -22.24
N ALA A 302 7.48 -15.83 -20.95
CA ALA A 302 6.93 -14.83 -20.04
C ALA A 302 7.50 -13.43 -20.34
N VAL A 303 8.81 -13.35 -20.59
CA VAL A 303 9.48 -12.09 -21.01
C VAL A 303 8.90 -11.59 -22.34
N ARG A 304 8.81 -12.48 -23.34
CA ARG A 304 8.22 -12.13 -24.65
C ARG A 304 6.78 -11.65 -24.51
N TYR A 305 5.99 -12.33 -23.68
CA TYR A 305 4.62 -11.94 -23.42
C TYR A 305 4.52 -10.54 -22.82
N LEU A 306 5.30 -10.21 -21.78
CA LEU A 306 5.31 -8.87 -21.19
C LEU A 306 5.80 -7.79 -22.18
N GLY A 307 6.70 -8.14 -23.11
CA GLY A 307 7.14 -7.22 -24.17
C GLY A 307 6.02 -6.85 -25.15
N GLN A 308 5.04 -7.74 -25.33
CA GLN A 308 3.86 -7.52 -26.18
C GLN A 308 2.71 -6.82 -25.44
N GLN A 309 2.76 -6.75 -24.11
CA GLN A 309 1.72 -6.09 -23.32
C GLN A 309 1.80 -4.58 -23.43
N ARG A 310 0.65 -3.91 -23.52
CA ARG A 310 0.59 -2.47 -23.36
C ARG A 310 0.83 -2.13 -21.89
N VAL A 311 1.64 -1.11 -21.62
CA VAL A 311 1.89 -0.66 -20.25
C VAL A 311 0.60 -0.25 -19.51
N PHE A 312 -0.39 0.27 -20.24
CA PHE A 312 -1.71 0.57 -19.68
C PHE A 312 -2.41 -0.66 -19.10
N ASP A 313 -2.31 -1.80 -19.78
CA ASP A 313 -2.95 -3.04 -19.37
C ASP A 313 -2.24 -3.62 -18.15
N THR A 314 -0.92 -3.54 -18.10
CA THR A 314 -0.15 -3.91 -16.91
C THR A 314 -0.17 -2.82 -15.83
N GLY A 315 -1.05 -1.80 -15.95
CA GLY A 315 -1.17 -0.48 -15.28
C GLY A 315 -1.21 -0.43 -13.75
N SER A 316 -0.34 -1.21 -13.14
CA SER A 316 0.15 -1.22 -11.76
C SER A 316 1.63 -1.61 -11.73
N ALA A 317 2.28 -1.90 -12.86
CA ALA A 317 3.68 -2.33 -12.93
C ALA A 317 4.61 -1.40 -12.14
N LEU A 318 4.62 -0.10 -12.42
CA LEU A 318 5.45 0.85 -11.69
C LEU A 318 5.06 1.00 -10.21
N THR A 319 3.79 0.76 -9.86
CA THR A 319 3.35 0.77 -8.45
C THR A 319 3.90 -0.42 -7.66
N ARG A 320 4.37 -1.48 -8.34
CA ARG A 320 4.98 -2.65 -7.70
C ARG A 320 6.31 -2.36 -7.05
N ILE A 321 7.07 -1.36 -7.52
CA ILE A 321 8.31 -0.89 -6.87
C ILE A 321 8.07 -0.61 -5.38
N ASN A 322 6.96 0.06 -5.04
CA ASN A 322 6.63 0.36 -3.65
C ASN A 322 6.02 -0.82 -2.88
N ARG A 323 5.39 -1.78 -3.56
CA ARG A 323 4.67 -2.90 -2.91
C ARG A 323 5.52 -4.15 -2.70
N GLU A 324 6.38 -4.48 -3.66
CA GLU A 324 7.26 -5.66 -3.64
C GLU A 324 8.68 -5.30 -3.18
N GLY A 325 8.95 -4.01 -2.98
CA GLY A 325 10.28 -3.49 -2.70
C GLY A 325 11.09 -3.25 -3.98
N PRO A 326 12.16 -2.44 -3.89
CA PRO A 326 13.00 -2.12 -5.03
C PRO A 326 13.76 -3.34 -5.59
N GLU A 327 13.91 -4.41 -4.82
CA GLU A 327 14.73 -5.56 -5.23
C GLU A 327 13.98 -6.55 -6.13
N ARG A 328 12.64 -6.61 -6.05
CA ARG A 328 11.84 -7.65 -6.72
C ARG A 328 10.53 -7.18 -7.38
N PRO A 329 10.43 -5.96 -7.96
CA PRO A 329 9.13 -5.41 -8.39
C PRO A 329 8.50 -6.07 -9.62
N TRP A 330 9.20 -6.98 -10.28
CA TRP A 330 8.74 -7.74 -11.45
C TRP A 330 8.20 -9.13 -11.08
N HIS A 331 8.39 -9.61 -9.86
CA HIS A 331 8.13 -11.03 -9.54
C HIS A 331 6.68 -11.42 -9.81
N ARG A 332 5.71 -10.62 -9.37
CA ARG A 332 4.30 -10.91 -9.64
C ARG A 332 3.91 -10.76 -11.11
N LEU A 333 4.51 -9.82 -11.84
CA LEU A 333 4.29 -9.66 -13.28
C LEU A 333 4.78 -10.87 -14.05
N LEU A 334 6.00 -11.34 -13.74
CA LEU A 334 6.59 -12.54 -14.32
C LEU A 334 5.79 -13.78 -13.98
N LEU A 335 5.27 -13.87 -12.76
CA LEU A 335 4.38 -14.94 -12.36
C LEU A 335 3.13 -14.96 -13.25
N GLY A 336 2.40 -13.84 -13.36
CA GLY A 336 1.21 -13.74 -14.21
C GLY A 336 1.51 -14.05 -15.68
N ALA A 337 2.67 -13.60 -16.17
CA ALA A 337 3.16 -13.90 -17.51
C ALA A 337 3.54 -15.37 -17.73
N SER A 338 3.79 -16.13 -16.66
CA SER A 338 4.15 -17.55 -16.71
C SER A 338 2.95 -18.50 -16.63
N LEU A 339 1.73 -17.99 -16.45
CA LEU A 339 0.50 -18.79 -16.28
C LEU A 339 -0.09 -19.37 -17.58
N GLY A 340 0.71 -19.52 -18.64
CA GLY A 340 0.29 -20.17 -19.89
C GLY A 340 -1.02 -19.59 -20.47
N ASN A 341 -2.08 -20.41 -20.52
CA ASN A 341 -3.41 -20.02 -21.02
C ASN A 341 -4.19 -19.09 -20.09
N ARG A 342 -3.73 -18.89 -18.84
CA ARG A 342 -4.30 -17.96 -17.86
C ARG A 342 -3.50 -16.68 -17.75
N ARG A 343 -2.80 -16.25 -18.80
CA ARG A 343 -2.08 -14.96 -18.79
C ARG A 343 -3.06 -13.78 -18.73
N PRO A 344 -2.88 -12.79 -17.82
CA PRO A 344 -3.77 -11.63 -17.75
C PRO A 344 -3.62 -10.70 -18.97
N LEU A 345 -4.60 -10.68 -19.88
CA LEU A 345 -4.50 -9.95 -21.16
C LEU A 345 -4.81 -8.43 -21.12
N LYS A 346 -5.68 -7.98 -20.22
CA LYS A 346 -6.16 -6.58 -20.15
C LYS A 346 -6.07 -6.05 -18.73
N LYS A 347 -6.18 -4.72 -18.56
CA LYS A 347 -6.11 -4.07 -17.24
C LYS A 347 -6.96 -4.72 -16.15
N ALA A 348 -8.21 -5.06 -16.45
CA ALA A 348 -9.11 -5.71 -15.50
C ALA A 348 -8.58 -7.09 -15.05
N HIS A 349 -7.97 -7.86 -15.96
CA HIS A 349 -7.41 -9.18 -15.65
C HIS A 349 -6.24 -9.06 -14.67
N TRP A 350 -5.33 -8.11 -14.94
CA TRP A 350 -4.21 -7.84 -14.04
C TRP A 350 -4.70 -7.42 -12.64
N ILE A 351 -5.74 -6.59 -12.55
CA ILE A 351 -6.33 -6.20 -11.26
C ILE A 351 -6.85 -7.43 -10.51
N THR A 352 -7.63 -8.30 -11.15
CA THR A 352 -8.14 -9.53 -10.52
C THR A 352 -7.01 -10.45 -10.08
N PHE A 353 -6.03 -10.71 -10.96
CA PHE A 353 -4.86 -11.53 -10.65
C PHE A 353 -4.08 -10.99 -9.45
N PHE A 354 -3.85 -9.69 -9.40
CA PHE A 354 -3.16 -9.09 -8.26
C PHE A 354 -3.98 -9.13 -6.97
N ALA A 355 -5.29 -8.95 -7.05
CA ALA A 355 -6.18 -9.08 -5.90
C ALA A 355 -6.17 -10.51 -5.33
N LEU A 356 -6.11 -11.53 -6.19
CA LEU A 356 -5.90 -12.92 -5.80
C LEU A 356 -4.58 -13.07 -5.03
N LEU A 357 -3.46 -12.60 -5.61
CA LEU A 357 -2.15 -12.68 -4.97
C LEU A 357 -2.08 -11.94 -3.64
N ASP A 358 -2.78 -10.82 -3.49
CA ASP A 358 -2.83 -10.03 -2.25
C ASP A 358 -3.61 -10.75 -1.12
N LYS A 359 -4.51 -11.69 -1.46
CA LYS A 359 -5.28 -12.49 -0.49
C LYS A 359 -4.61 -13.82 -0.09
N ILE A 360 -3.70 -14.31 -0.94
CA ILE A 360 -3.04 -15.60 -0.73
C ILE A 360 -2.09 -15.54 0.49
N PRO A 361 -2.19 -16.49 1.44
CA PRO A 361 -1.27 -16.62 2.57
C PRO A 361 0.20 -16.68 2.15
N TYR A 362 1.09 -16.15 3.00
CA TYR A 362 2.53 -16.19 2.71
C TYR A 362 3.05 -17.63 2.62
N GLN A 363 2.52 -18.54 3.45
CA GLN A 363 2.90 -19.95 3.47
C GLN A 363 2.58 -20.61 2.12
N LEU A 364 1.43 -20.30 1.52
CA LEU A 364 1.07 -20.80 0.19
C LEU A 364 2.04 -20.24 -0.85
N ARG A 365 2.30 -18.93 -0.83
CA ARG A 365 3.21 -18.30 -1.80
C ARG A 365 4.64 -18.86 -1.72
N ASP A 366 5.13 -19.08 -0.51
CA ASP A 366 6.49 -19.57 -0.25
C ASP A 366 6.68 -21.03 -0.68
N GLN A 367 5.67 -21.87 -0.45
CA GLN A 367 5.75 -23.30 -0.75
C GLN A 367 5.34 -23.64 -2.20
N THR A 368 4.52 -22.82 -2.86
CA THR A 368 4.09 -23.06 -4.25
C THR A 368 5.16 -22.64 -5.26
N GLN A 369 5.80 -23.64 -5.87
CA GLN A 369 6.73 -23.43 -6.98
C GLN A 369 6.02 -23.45 -8.36
N ASP A 370 5.00 -24.30 -8.53
CA ASP A 370 4.23 -24.41 -9.78
C ASP A 370 2.80 -23.86 -9.64
N TRP A 371 2.64 -22.61 -10.05
CA TRP A 371 1.34 -21.93 -10.03
C TRP A 371 0.36 -22.43 -11.10
N ASN A 372 0.85 -23.03 -12.20
CA ASN A 372 -0.04 -23.62 -13.19
C ASN A 372 -0.73 -24.87 -12.61
N ARG A 373 0.01 -25.66 -11.82
CA ARG A 373 -0.54 -26.78 -11.06
C ARG A 373 -1.51 -26.33 -9.98
N LEU A 374 -1.15 -25.34 -9.16
CA LEU A 374 -2.05 -24.77 -8.15
C LEU A 374 -3.40 -24.36 -8.77
N LEU A 375 -3.38 -23.67 -9.90
CA LEU A 375 -4.59 -23.18 -10.57
C LEU A 375 -5.21 -24.19 -11.55
N SER A 376 -4.79 -25.46 -11.52
CA SER A 376 -5.41 -26.49 -12.35
C SER A 376 -6.89 -26.67 -12.01
N GLY A 377 -7.73 -26.76 -13.03
CA GLY A 377 -9.19 -26.79 -12.89
C GLY A 377 -9.86 -25.47 -12.47
N CYS A 378 -9.10 -24.37 -12.30
CA CYS A 378 -9.66 -23.03 -12.15
C CYS A 378 -10.03 -22.42 -13.51
N PRO A 379 -10.89 -21.39 -13.55
CA PRO A 379 -11.19 -20.64 -14.77
C PRO A 379 -9.92 -20.16 -15.48
N THR A 380 -10.01 -19.97 -16.78
CA THR A 380 -8.91 -19.40 -17.58
C THR A 380 -9.07 -17.89 -17.78
N ASP A 381 -10.30 -17.39 -17.80
CA ASP A 381 -10.60 -15.97 -17.89
C ASP A 381 -10.59 -15.30 -16.51
N TRP A 382 -9.80 -14.24 -16.36
CA TRP A 382 -9.71 -13.42 -15.15
C TRP A 382 -10.94 -12.52 -14.92
N SER A 383 -11.85 -12.45 -15.89
CA SER A 383 -13.15 -11.79 -15.72
C SER A 383 -14.18 -12.68 -15.02
N ASP A 384 -13.88 -13.96 -14.80
CA ASP A 384 -14.79 -14.90 -14.16
C ASP A 384 -15.06 -14.49 -12.69
N PRO A 385 -16.34 -14.38 -12.26
CA PRO A 385 -16.67 -13.96 -10.89
C PRO A 385 -16.23 -14.96 -9.81
N SER A 386 -15.94 -16.21 -10.17
CA SER A 386 -15.48 -17.24 -9.22
C SER A 386 -14.09 -16.97 -8.66
N TRP A 387 -13.27 -16.12 -9.29
CA TRP A 387 -11.96 -15.73 -8.76
C TRP A 387 -12.03 -15.12 -7.36
N SER A 388 -13.10 -14.38 -7.04
CA SER A 388 -13.29 -13.85 -5.69
C SER A 388 -13.45 -14.96 -4.67
N LYS A 389 -14.20 -16.02 -5.02
CA LYS A 389 -14.41 -17.18 -4.17
C LYS A 389 -13.10 -17.97 -4.03
N ILE A 390 -12.42 -18.25 -5.13
CA ILE A 390 -11.12 -18.95 -5.13
C ILE A 390 -10.13 -18.24 -4.19
N ALA A 391 -10.06 -16.91 -4.25
CA ALA A 391 -9.18 -16.14 -3.38
C ALA A 391 -9.58 -16.20 -1.90
N ASP A 392 -10.88 -16.25 -1.60
CA ASP A 392 -11.37 -16.40 -0.22
C ASP A 392 -11.08 -17.81 0.32
N ASP A 393 -11.34 -18.85 -0.48
CA ASP A 393 -11.08 -20.25 -0.12
C ASP A 393 -9.56 -20.50 0.12
N LEU A 394 -8.69 -19.91 -0.71
CA LEU A 394 -7.23 -19.98 -0.49
C LEU A 394 -6.77 -19.18 0.73
N ARG A 395 -7.44 -18.07 1.07
CA ARG A 395 -7.15 -17.29 2.28
C ARG A 395 -7.50 -18.06 3.53
N ASP A 396 -8.56 -18.85 3.50
CA ASP A 396 -9.04 -19.64 4.63
C ASP A 396 -8.03 -20.76 5.01
N LEU A 397 -7.03 -21.05 4.17
CA LEU A 397 -5.87 -21.88 4.55
C LEU A 397 -5.09 -21.33 5.75
N ASN A 398 -5.12 -20.01 5.99
CA ASN A 398 -4.56 -19.41 7.21
C ASN A 398 -5.17 -20.02 8.48
N GLU A 399 -6.43 -20.46 8.43
CA GLU A 399 -7.07 -21.08 9.60
C GLU A 399 -6.36 -22.38 10.00
N LEU A 400 -5.89 -23.20 9.05
CA LEU A 400 -5.13 -24.40 9.40
C LEU A 400 -3.80 -24.03 10.09
N PHE A 401 -3.06 -23.09 9.52
CA PHE A 401 -1.77 -22.67 10.08
C PHE A 401 -1.91 -22.02 11.46
N ASN A 402 -2.95 -21.22 11.68
CA ASN A 402 -3.18 -20.54 12.96
C ASN A 402 -3.60 -21.50 14.08
N ASN A 403 -4.07 -22.71 13.74
CA ASN A 403 -4.51 -23.73 14.70
C ASN A 403 -3.45 -24.81 14.98
N ILE A 404 -2.27 -24.74 14.36
CA ILE A 404 -1.12 -25.59 14.64
C ILE A 404 -0.02 -24.74 15.28
N ASP A 405 0.60 -25.25 16.34
CA ASP A 405 1.73 -24.59 17.00
C ASP A 405 2.73 -25.68 17.37
N GLU A 406 3.93 -25.59 16.77
CA GLU A 406 5.02 -26.55 16.89
C GLU A 406 5.46 -26.74 18.35
N SER A 407 5.26 -25.73 19.21
CA SER A 407 5.62 -25.81 20.62
C SER A 407 4.81 -26.84 21.41
N TYR A 408 3.70 -27.35 20.86
CA TYR A 408 2.83 -28.31 21.54
C TYR A 408 3.18 -29.78 21.31
N GLY A 409 4.27 -30.08 20.60
CA GLY A 409 4.88 -31.42 20.55
C GLY A 409 5.20 -31.94 19.14
N PRO A 410 5.79 -33.16 19.05
CA PRO A 410 6.26 -33.73 17.79
C PRO A 410 5.16 -33.91 16.74
N ASP A 411 3.95 -34.28 17.15
CA ASP A 411 2.80 -34.44 16.24
C ASP A 411 2.45 -33.12 15.52
N ALA A 412 2.59 -31.98 16.19
CA ALA A 412 2.33 -30.66 15.60
C ALA A 412 3.41 -30.26 14.59
N CYS A 413 4.68 -30.56 14.89
CA CYS A 413 5.79 -30.39 13.94
C CYS A 413 5.59 -31.25 12.68
N GLU A 414 5.21 -32.53 12.87
CA GLU A 414 4.94 -33.45 11.76
C GLU A 414 3.76 -32.95 10.91
N ALA A 415 2.67 -32.53 11.55
CA ALA A 415 1.48 -32.01 10.86
C ALA A 415 1.82 -30.77 10.01
N LEU A 416 2.62 -29.85 10.55
CA LEU A 416 3.04 -28.67 9.81
C LEU A 416 3.93 -29.03 8.61
N HIS A 417 4.87 -29.97 8.79
CA HIS A 417 5.73 -30.43 7.71
C HIS A 417 4.92 -31.07 6.57
N LYS A 418 3.99 -31.96 6.92
CA LYS A 418 3.05 -32.58 5.95
C LYS A 418 2.19 -31.55 5.25
N LEU A 419 1.67 -30.57 5.98
CA LEU A 419 0.85 -29.49 5.42
C LEU A 419 1.65 -28.65 4.39
N LYS A 420 2.88 -28.25 4.73
CA LYS A 420 3.77 -27.51 3.81
C LYS A 420 4.07 -28.33 2.55
N SER A 421 4.41 -29.61 2.70
CA SER A 421 4.68 -30.52 1.57
C SER A 421 3.45 -30.71 0.66
N PHE A 422 2.28 -30.93 1.25
CA PHE A 422 1.01 -31.04 0.52
C PHE A 422 0.74 -29.77 -0.29
N ILE A 423 0.84 -28.59 0.33
CA ILE A 423 0.58 -27.30 -0.32
C ILE A 423 1.52 -27.05 -1.51
N GLY A 424 2.79 -27.47 -1.41
CA GLY A 424 3.75 -27.32 -2.49
C GLY A 424 3.36 -28.05 -3.78
N THR A 425 2.49 -29.06 -3.70
CA THR A 425 2.09 -29.90 -4.84
C THR A 425 0.58 -29.99 -5.06
N ALA A 426 -0.24 -29.36 -4.22
CA ALA A 426 -1.69 -29.42 -4.32
C ALA A 426 -2.27 -28.47 -5.37
N THR A 427 -3.41 -28.86 -5.94
CA THR A 427 -4.28 -27.97 -6.71
C THR A 427 -5.18 -27.16 -5.75
N TYR A 428 -5.72 -26.04 -6.22
CA TYR A 428 -6.71 -25.23 -5.51
C TYR A 428 -7.87 -26.10 -5.00
N HIS A 429 -8.42 -26.99 -5.83
CA HIS A 429 -9.56 -27.83 -5.45
C HIS A 429 -9.22 -28.79 -4.31
N GLN A 430 -7.97 -29.30 -4.27
CA GLN A 430 -7.51 -30.14 -3.18
C GLN A 430 -7.32 -29.34 -1.89
N ILE A 431 -6.78 -28.12 -1.98
CA ILE A 431 -6.65 -27.20 -0.83
C ILE A 431 -8.03 -26.81 -0.30
N ALA A 432 -8.95 -26.41 -1.17
CA ALA A 432 -10.32 -26.05 -0.80
C ALA A 432 -11.04 -27.23 -0.13
N SER A 433 -10.89 -28.45 -0.64
CA SER A 433 -11.43 -29.67 -0.02
C SER A 433 -10.82 -29.97 1.35
N LEU A 434 -9.51 -29.71 1.53
CA LEU A 434 -8.85 -29.84 2.83
C LEU A 434 -9.40 -28.80 3.83
N VAL A 435 -9.55 -27.55 3.40
CA VAL A 435 -10.10 -26.45 4.21
C VAL A 435 -11.54 -26.73 4.61
N ASP A 436 -12.40 -27.13 3.67
CA ASP A 436 -13.78 -27.53 3.95
C ASP A 436 -13.85 -28.70 4.94
N GLY A 437 -13.00 -29.71 4.74
CA GLY A 437 -12.88 -30.84 5.66
C GLY A 437 -12.41 -30.42 7.05
N PHE A 438 -11.49 -29.46 7.14
CA PHE A 438 -10.99 -28.92 8.39
C PHE A 438 -12.07 -28.13 9.12
N HIS A 439 -12.82 -27.27 8.43
CA HIS A 439 -13.94 -26.53 9.02
C HIS A 439 -15.00 -27.47 9.62
N LEU A 440 -15.29 -28.60 8.96
CA LEU A 440 -16.20 -29.62 9.50
C LEU A 440 -15.59 -30.36 10.71
N ALA A 441 -14.31 -30.68 10.67
CA ALA A 441 -13.62 -31.38 11.76
C ALA A 441 -13.50 -30.51 13.02
N MET A 442 -13.32 -29.21 12.85
CA MET A 442 -13.25 -28.23 13.95
C MET A 442 -14.48 -28.27 14.85
N ILE A 443 -15.66 -28.55 14.27
CA ILE A 443 -16.92 -28.72 15.03
C ILE A 443 -16.77 -29.86 16.04
N GLY A 444 -16.40 -31.06 15.55
CA GLY A 444 -16.27 -32.24 16.40
C GLY A 444 -15.13 -32.15 17.40
N ILE A 445 -14.01 -31.51 17.03
CA ILE A 445 -12.89 -31.27 17.94
C ILE A 445 -13.33 -30.41 19.12
N ARG A 446 -14.08 -29.33 18.86
CA ARG A 446 -14.56 -28.42 19.90
C ARG A 446 -15.61 -29.07 20.78
N GLU A 447 -16.61 -29.73 20.20
CA GLU A 447 -17.64 -30.45 20.95
C GLU A 447 -17.02 -31.49 21.90
N ALA A 448 -15.99 -32.22 21.45
CA ALA A 448 -15.27 -33.17 22.29
C ALA A 448 -14.49 -32.51 23.45
N LEU A 449 -13.85 -31.36 23.18
CA LEU A 449 -13.11 -30.60 24.21
C LEU A 449 -14.04 -29.93 25.22
N ASP A 450 -15.20 -29.45 24.79
CA ASP A 450 -16.23 -28.90 25.67
C ASP A 450 -16.87 -29.96 26.55
N ALA A 451 -17.17 -31.14 25.99
CA ALA A 451 -17.66 -32.26 26.78
C ALA A 451 -16.65 -32.71 27.86
N ALA A 452 -15.35 -32.56 27.59
CA ALA A 452 -14.28 -32.91 28.52
C ALA A 452 -13.99 -31.82 29.58
N ASP A 453 -14.55 -30.61 29.46
CA ASP A 453 -14.29 -29.49 30.35
C ASP A 453 -15.61 -28.83 30.82
N PRO A 454 -16.17 -29.27 31.96
CA PRO A 454 -17.45 -28.75 32.48
C PRO A 454 -17.47 -27.23 32.68
N GLN A 455 -16.31 -26.58 32.83
CA GLN A 455 -16.23 -25.15 33.05
C GLN A 455 -16.66 -24.32 31.83
N THR A 456 -16.59 -24.87 30.61
CA THR A 456 -16.93 -24.10 29.40
C THR A 456 -18.42 -23.84 29.22
N GLN A 457 -19.27 -24.52 29.98
CA GLN A 457 -20.71 -24.29 30.01
C GLN A 457 -21.13 -23.24 31.04
N THR A 458 -20.31 -23.00 32.07
CA THR A 458 -20.67 -22.18 33.24
C THR A 458 -20.87 -20.70 32.92
N ASP A 459 -20.22 -20.19 31.87
CA ASP A 459 -20.26 -18.80 31.42
C ASP A 459 -20.81 -18.66 29.98
N SER A 460 -21.51 -19.69 29.49
CA SER A 460 -22.03 -19.74 28.12
C SER A 460 -23.00 -18.60 27.77
N LEU A 461 -23.72 -18.07 28.77
CA LEU A 461 -24.64 -16.94 28.63
C LEU A 461 -24.08 -15.61 29.16
N THR A 462 -22.84 -15.61 29.67
CA THR A 462 -22.21 -14.38 30.17
C THR A 462 -21.90 -13.46 28.99
N PRO A 463 -22.40 -12.22 28.97
CA PRO A 463 -22.14 -11.33 27.86
C PRO A 463 -20.79 -10.60 27.99
N TRP A 464 -20.08 -10.40 26.89
CA TRP A 464 -19.01 -9.40 26.83
C TRP A 464 -19.57 -7.99 26.66
N ARG A 465 -18.72 -6.97 26.86
CA ARG A 465 -19.10 -5.57 26.65
C ARG A 465 -19.50 -5.30 25.20
N THR A 466 -20.76 -5.03 24.91
CA THR A 466 -21.27 -4.87 23.53
C THR A 466 -20.82 -3.58 22.84
N LEU A 467 -20.81 -3.57 21.50
CA LEU A 467 -20.70 -2.37 20.66
C LEU A 467 -22.00 -1.57 20.66
N LEU A 468 -23.13 -2.25 20.55
CA LEU A 468 -24.47 -1.66 20.57
C LEU A 468 -24.99 -1.56 22.00
N ASN A 469 -25.83 -0.56 22.28
CA ASN A 469 -26.40 -0.43 23.62
C ASN A 469 -27.52 -1.46 23.79
N SER A 470 -27.60 -2.09 24.95
CA SER A 470 -28.60 -3.13 25.24
C SER A 470 -30.05 -2.67 25.14
N ASN A 471 -30.29 -1.36 25.18
CA ASN A 471 -31.62 -0.74 25.10
C ASN A 471 -31.98 -0.28 23.68
N ASP A 472 -31.12 -0.47 22.69
CA ASP A 472 -31.41 -0.03 21.33
C ASP A 472 -32.52 -0.89 20.71
N PRO A 473 -33.47 -0.29 19.98
CA PRO A 473 -34.46 -1.05 19.24
C PRO A 473 -33.78 -1.94 18.20
N LEU A 474 -34.38 -3.10 17.92
CA LEU A 474 -33.89 -4.04 16.92
C LEU A 474 -33.61 -3.31 15.60
N LEU A 475 -32.36 -3.38 15.13
CA LEU A 475 -31.94 -2.66 13.94
C LEU A 475 -32.47 -3.36 12.68
N VAL A 476 -33.53 -2.80 12.10
CA VAL A 476 -34.11 -3.26 10.84
C VAL A 476 -33.66 -2.35 9.70
N SER A 477 -32.95 -2.94 8.74
CA SER A 477 -32.52 -2.24 7.53
C SER A 477 -33.70 -1.99 6.57
N PRO A 478 -33.58 -1.04 5.62
CA PRO A 478 -34.65 -0.73 4.67
C PRO A 478 -35.11 -1.90 3.79
N ASN A 479 -34.31 -2.97 3.68
CA ASN A 479 -34.67 -4.17 2.92
C ASN A 479 -35.26 -5.29 3.80
N GLY A 480 -35.62 -4.97 5.04
CA GLY A 480 -36.30 -5.85 6.00
C GLY A 480 -35.38 -6.76 6.82
N LEU A 481 -34.08 -6.78 6.53
CA LEU A 481 -33.14 -7.61 7.29
C LEU A 481 -32.77 -6.96 8.63
N GLN A 482 -32.64 -7.79 9.65
CA GLN A 482 -32.29 -7.43 11.02
C GLN A 482 -30.78 -7.52 11.24
N ILE A 483 -30.20 -6.59 11.99
CA ILE A 483 -28.81 -6.66 12.46
C ILE A 483 -28.82 -6.84 13.98
N VAL A 484 -28.21 -7.93 14.45
CA VAL A 484 -28.19 -8.33 15.86
C VAL A 484 -26.76 -8.54 16.31
N GLU A 485 -26.34 -7.91 17.40
CA GLU A 485 -25.04 -8.21 18.00
C GLU A 485 -25.06 -9.55 18.73
N LEU A 486 -24.04 -10.38 18.49
CA LEU A 486 -23.78 -11.61 19.24
C LEU A 486 -22.98 -11.23 20.48
N LYS A 487 -23.44 -11.64 21.66
CA LYS A 487 -23.00 -11.06 22.94
C LYS A 487 -22.34 -12.06 23.86
N CYS A 488 -22.61 -13.35 23.70
CA CYS A 488 -22.11 -14.40 24.56
C CYS A 488 -21.70 -15.65 23.76
N PRO A 489 -20.97 -16.60 24.37
CA PRO A 489 -20.58 -17.85 23.70
C PRO A 489 -21.76 -18.65 23.12
N ALA A 490 -22.91 -18.68 23.80
CA ALA A 490 -24.11 -19.36 23.30
C ALA A 490 -24.65 -18.75 22.01
N ASP A 491 -24.57 -17.42 21.86
CA ASP A 491 -24.93 -16.75 20.60
C ASP A 491 -24.02 -17.20 19.45
N LEU A 492 -22.71 -17.32 19.71
CA LEU A 492 -21.75 -17.77 18.70
C LEU A 492 -21.98 -19.23 18.34
N TYR A 493 -22.29 -20.09 19.31
CA TYR A 493 -22.63 -21.49 19.06
C TYR A 493 -23.90 -21.61 18.22
N ALA A 494 -24.96 -20.85 18.55
CA ALA A 494 -26.19 -20.84 17.76
C ALA A 494 -25.95 -20.33 16.32
N GLU A 495 -25.18 -19.25 16.18
CA GLU A 495 -24.80 -18.69 14.88
C GLU A 495 -23.97 -19.69 14.06
N HIS A 496 -22.99 -20.34 14.69
CA HIS A 496 -22.19 -21.41 14.11
C HIS A 496 -23.06 -22.57 13.62
N ARG A 497 -24.01 -23.05 14.42
CA ARG A 497 -24.93 -24.14 14.03
C ARG A 497 -25.83 -23.73 12.85
N ALA A 498 -26.26 -22.47 12.81
CA ALA A 498 -27.11 -21.96 11.73
C ALA A 498 -26.36 -21.79 10.41
N LEU A 499 -25.14 -21.26 10.46
CA LEU A 499 -24.36 -20.90 9.27
C LEU A 499 -23.32 -21.97 8.89
N GLY A 500 -22.91 -22.86 9.79
CA GLY A 500 -21.88 -23.89 9.56
C GLY A 500 -20.50 -23.30 9.30
N HIS A 501 -20.07 -22.35 10.13
CA HIS A 501 -18.85 -21.57 9.91
C HIS A 501 -18.19 -21.13 11.23
N CYS A 502 -16.89 -20.84 11.25
CA CYS A 502 -16.01 -20.91 12.45
C CYS A 502 -16.20 -19.84 13.56
N ILE A 503 -17.34 -19.15 13.61
CA ILE A 503 -17.58 -18.00 14.52
C ILE A 503 -17.62 -18.35 16.01
N ASP A 504 -17.94 -19.59 16.36
CA ASP A 504 -17.97 -20.17 17.71
C ASP A 504 -16.61 -20.12 18.44
N GLY A 505 -15.50 -19.95 17.71
CA GLY A 505 -14.15 -19.82 18.28
C GLY A 505 -13.70 -18.39 18.58
N TYR A 506 -14.58 -17.40 18.40
CA TYR A 506 -14.22 -15.98 18.54
C TYR A 506 -14.52 -15.41 19.93
N ASP A 507 -15.07 -16.23 20.82
CA ASP A 507 -15.37 -15.92 22.22
C ASP A 507 -14.15 -15.33 22.96
N TYR A 508 -12.97 -15.96 22.84
CA TYR A 508 -11.76 -15.47 23.52
C TYR A 508 -11.37 -14.08 23.02
N SER A 509 -11.40 -13.88 21.69
CA SER A 509 -11.13 -12.56 21.08
C SER A 509 -12.16 -11.51 21.48
N ALA A 510 -13.43 -11.89 21.61
CA ALA A 510 -14.49 -10.99 22.05
C ALA A 510 -14.31 -10.58 23.52
N TYR A 511 -14.04 -11.54 24.42
CA TYR A 511 -13.77 -11.26 25.83
C TYR A 511 -12.48 -10.49 26.07
N ARG A 512 -11.44 -10.72 25.25
CA ARG A 512 -10.20 -9.94 25.31
C ARG A 512 -10.38 -8.49 24.85
N GLY A 513 -11.50 -8.20 24.20
CA GLY A 513 -11.80 -6.88 23.65
C GLY A 513 -11.21 -6.63 22.27
N ASN A 514 -10.83 -7.68 21.55
CA ASN A 514 -10.24 -7.56 20.21
C ASN A 514 -11.30 -7.36 19.12
N CYS A 515 -12.50 -7.95 19.27
CA CYS A 515 -13.53 -7.93 18.24
C CYS A 515 -14.97 -7.86 18.77
N ARG A 516 -15.90 -7.44 17.92
CA ARG A 516 -17.35 -7.53 18.12
C ARG A 516 -18.01 -8.18 16.91
N LEU A 517 -19.05 -8.96 17.17
CA LEU A 517 -19.62 -9.89 16.21
C LEU A 517 -21.09 -9.54 15.97
N MET A 518 -21.46 -9.39 14.70
CA MET A 518 -22.80 -9.02 14.28
C MET A 518 -23.40 -10.14 13.45
N SER A 519 -24.70 -10.37 13.56
CA SER A 519 -25.48 -11.29 12.75
C SER A 519 -26.49 -10.51 11.91
N VAL A 520 -26.55 -10.84 10.62
CA VAL A 520 -27.58 -10.37 9.69
C VAL A 520 -28.64 -11.46 9.60
N ARG A 521 -29.87 -11.14 10.00
CA ARG A 521 -30.97 -12.10 10.14
C ARG A 521 -32.18 -11.72 9.30
N GLU A 522 -32.94 -12.73 8.91
CA GLU A 522 -34.30 -12.59 8.36
C GLU A 522 -35.24 -13.38 9.26
N ASN A 523 -36.17 -12.70 9.92
CA ASN A 523 -37.14 -13.32 10.83
C ASN A 523 -36.47 -14.25 11.88
N GLY A 524 -35.37 -13.78 12.50
CA GLY A 524 -34.60 -14.55 13.47
C GLY A 524 -33.65 -15.61 12.89
N LYS A 525 -33.69 -15.90 11.58
CA LYS A 525 -32.77 -16.83 10.93
C LYS A 525 -31.50 -16.12 10.46
N SER A 526 -30.34 -16.62 10.88
CA SER A 526 -29.03 -16.12 10.47
C SER A 526 -28.77 -16.33 8.98
N LEU A 527 -28.34 -15.26 8.30
CA LEU A 527 -27.97 -15.27 6.88
C LEU A 527 -26.46 -15.03 6.68
N ALA A 528 -25.87 -14.20 7.53
CA ALA A 528 -24.43 -13.94 7.58
C ALA A 528 -24.06 -13.34 8.93
N SER A 529 -22.79 -13.40 9.26
CA SER A 529 -22.21 -12.78 10.44
C SER A 529 -20.93 -12.03 10.09
N ALA A 530 -20.69 -10.94 10.80
CA ALA A 530 -19.58 -10.02 10.56
C ALA A 530 -18.71 -9.90 11.80
N GLU A 531 -17.41 -9.79 11.57
CA GLU A 531 -16.42 -9.47 12.58
C GLU A 531 -15.95 -8.03 12.41
N ILE A 532 -16.04 -7.27 13.50
CA ILE A 532 -15.60 -5.88 13.59
C ILE A 532 -14.44 -5.83 14.59
N GLN A 533 -13.35 -5.16 14.23
CA GLN A 533 -12.22 -4.90 15.11
C GLN A 533 -11.88 -3.41 15.12
N MET A 534 -11.00 -3.01 16.05
CA MET A 534 -10.33 -1.72 15.98
C MET A 534 -9.09 -1.81 15.09
N ASP A 535 -8.87 -0.83 14.22
CA ASP A 535 -7.67 -0.77 13.40
C ASP A 535 -6.40 -0.45 14.22
N GLU A 536 -5.23 -0.61 13.59
CA GLU A 536 -3.93 -0.37 14.22
C GLU A 536 -3.77 1.07 14.76
N SER A 537 -4.51 2.04 14.20
CA SER A 537 -4.43 3.44 14.64
C SER A 537 -5.11 3.68 15.99
N ALA A 538 -5.92 2.72 16.45
CA ALA A 538 -6.51 2.73 17.79
C ALA A 538 -5.56 2.23 18.88
N TRP A 539 -4.50 1.51 18.52
CA TRP A 539 -3.65 0.82 19.49
C TRP A 539 -2.87 1.82 20.33
N GLY A 540 -3.10 1.81 21.65
CA GLY A 540 -2.49 2.74 22.60
C GLY A 540 -3.17 4.11 22.72
N GLU A 541 -4.26 4.35 21.99
CA GLU A 541 -5.06 5.58 22.15
C GLU A 541 -5.93 5.52 23.42
N THR A 542 -6.14 6.68 24.05
CA THR A 542 -7.03 6.79 25.21
C THR A 542 -8.50 6.69 24.79
N LEU A 543 -9.37 6.11 25.63
CA LEU A 543 -10.80 5.94 25.36
C LEU A 543 -11.49 7.21 24.83
N ALA A 544 -11.15 8.38 25.39
CA ALA A 544 -11.71 9.68 25.00
C ALA A 544 -11.40 10.11 23.54
N LYS A 545 -10.42 9.48 22.89
CA LYS A 545 -10.04 9.74 21.49
C LYS A 545 -10.57 8.68 20.54
N LEU A 546 -11.09 7.56 21.06
CA LEU A 546 -11.69 6.52 20.23
C LEU A 546 -12.97 7.06 19.59
N THR A 547 -13.10 6.85 18.29
CA THR A 547 -14.26 7.28 17.50
C THR A 547 -14.61 6.17 16.52
N PRO A 548 -15.83 6.16 15.94
CA PRO A 548 -16.25 5.14 14.97
C PRO A 548 -15.30 4.97 13.79
N LYS A 549 -14.46 5.99 13.48
CA LYS A 549 -13.47 5.94 12.39
C LYS A 549 -12.47 4.78 12.57
N HIS A 550 -12.15 4.41 13.81
CA HIS A 550 -11.18 3.36 14.14
C HIS A 550 -11.75 1.95 14.00
N LEU A 551 -13.06 1.79 13.80
CA LEU A 551 -13.65 0.48 13.57
C LEU A 551 -13.45 0.03 12.11
N VAL A 552 -13.11 -1.24 11.93
CA VAL A 552 -12.98 -1.88 10.63
C VAL A 552 -13.72 -3.22 10.61
N THR A 553 -14.35 -3.54 9.48
CA THR A 553 -14.86 -4.88 9.23
C THR A 553 -13.70 -5.77 8.79
N ILE A 554 -13.44 -6.83 9.53
CA ILE A 554 -12.44 -7.84 9.16
C ILE A 554 -13.03 -8.80 8.14
N GLN A 555 -14.27 -9.24 8.36
CA GLN A 555 -14.97 -10.16 7.47
C GLN A 555 -16.48 -10.08 7.63
N LEU A 556 -17.19 -10.48 6.58
CA LEU A 556 -18.62 -10.76 6.55
C LEU A 556 -18.80 -12.12 5.87
N ARG A 557 -19.30 -13.12 6.58
CA ARG A 557 -19.39 -14.52 6.14
C ARG A 557 -20.81 -15.06 6.30
N GLY A 558 -21.31 -15.71 5.26
CA GLY A 558 -22.58 -16.43 5.23
C GLY A 558 -22.39 -17.93 5.45
N HIS A 559 -23.40 -18.69 5.02
CA HIS A 559 -23.41 -20.15 5.16
C HIS A 559 -22.14 -20.81 4.60
N LYS A 560 -21.51 -21.69 5.38
CA LYS A 560 -20.24 -22.38 5.11
C LYS A 560 -19.09 -21.43 4.76
N ASN A 561 -18.89 -20.40 5.58
CA ASN A 561 -17.82 -19.39 5.43
C ASN A 561 -17.85 -18.62 4.09
N ARG A 562 -18.95 -18.66 3.33
CA ARG A 562 -19.03 -17.99 2.02
C ARG A 562 -19.22 -16.49 2.18
N THR A 563 -18.36 -15.69 1.55
CA THR A 563 -18.56 -14.24 1.49
C THR A 563 -19.86 -13.90 0.74
N PRO A 564 -20.79 -13.12 1.33
CA PRO A 564 -21.98 -12.67 0.61
C PRO A 564 -21.63 -11.90 -0.66
N LYS A 565 -22.39 -12.12 -1.74
CA LYS A 565 -22.17 -11.41 -3.01
C LYS A 565 -22.34 -9.90 -2.82
N SER A 566 -21.43 -9.11 -3.36
CA SER A 566 -21.55 -7.64 -3.35
C SER A 566 -22.87 -7.20 -4.00
N GLY A 567 -23.58 -6.26 -3.36
CA GLY A 567 -24.90 -5.79 -3.76
C GLY A 567 -26.07 -6.75 -3.44
N SER A 568 -25.80 -7.90 -2.81
CA SER A 568 -26.87 -8.78 -2.30
C SER A 568 -27.71 -8.08 -1.22
N ARG A 569 -28.87 -8.65 -0.86
CA ARG A 569 -29.70 -8.12 0.24
C ARG A 569 -28.90 -8.06 1.55
N VAL A 570 -28.12 -9.09 1.85
CA VAL A 570 -27.26 -9.19 3.04
C VAL A 570 -26.18 -8.10 3.02
N ASP A 571 -25.42 -7.98 1.92
CA ASP A 571 -24.37 -6.95 1.79
C ASP A 571 -24.97 -5.54 1.94
N ARG A 572 -26.09 -5.25 1.27
CA ARG A 572 -26.77 -3.95 1.39
C ARG A 572 -27.24 -3.65 2.82
N ALA A 573 -27.76 -4.65 3.54
CA ALA A 573 -28.17 -4.47 4.93
C ALA A 573 -26.97 -4.18 5.84
N TYR A 574 -25.86 -4.88 5.64
CA TYR A 574 -24.63 -4.66 6.39
C TYR A 574 -23.98 -3.30 6.10
N GLN A 575 -23.91 -2.91 4.82
CA GLN A 575 -23.39 -1.59 4.43
C GLN A 575 -24.24 -0.44 4.99
N TRP A 576 -25.57 -0.61 5.02
CA TRP A 576 -26.48 0.35 5.66
C TRP A 576 -26.18 0.52 7.15
N PHE A 577 -26.00 -0.60 7.87
CA PHE A 577 -25.63 -0.58 9.28
C PHE A 577 -24.28 0.12 9.50
N TRP A 578 -23.29 -0.21 8.67
CA TRP A 578 -21.97 0.40 8.75
C TRP A 578 -21.99 1.91 8.48
N ALA A 579 -22.81 2.35 7.52
CA ALA A 579 -23.01 3.76 7.23
C ALA A 579 -23.56 4.52 8.44
N LYS A 580 -24.51 3.93 9.19
CA LYS A 580 -25.06 4.53 10.42
C LYS A 580 -24.04 4.66 11.54
N ILE A 581 -23.17 3.65 11.70
CA ILE A 581 -22.03 3.73 12.64
C ILE A 581 -21.10 4.87 12.25
N LYS A 582 -20.74 4.97 10.97
CA LYS A 582 -19.77 5.97 10.49
C LYS A 582 -20.33 7.39 10.48
N SER A 583 -21.65 7.57 10.28
CA SER A 583 -22.31 8.88 10.37
C SER A 583 -22.55 9.34 11.81
N GLY A 584 -22.45 8.44 12.78
CA GLY A 584 -22.76 8.72 14.19
C GLY A 584 -24.26 8.72 14.50
N GLU A 585 -25.11 8.27 13.56
CA GLU A 585 -26.55 8.07 13.79
C GLU A 585 -26.82 6.94 14.78
N LEU A 586 -25.89 5.98 14.90
CA LEU A 586 -25.96 4.90 15.86
C LEU A 586 -24.99 5.18 17.01
N ALA A 587 -25.53 5.26 18.22
CA ALA A 587 -24.70 5.34 19.43
C ALA A 587 -23.97 4.01 19.62
N ILE A 588 -22.65 4.07 19.81
CA ILE A 588 -21.81 2.89 19.96
C ILE A 588 -20.92 2.98 21.20
N ASN A 589 -20.58 1.83 21.76
CA ASN A 589 -19.62 1.67 22.83
C ASN A 589 -18.28 1.12 22.29
N LEU A 590 -17.21 1.89 22.52
CA LEU A 590 -15.84 1.53 22.14
C LEU A 590 -15.00 1.07 23.35
N GLU A 591 -15.61 0.91 24.52
CA GLU A 591 -14.95 0.38 25.72
C GLU A 591 -15.03 -1.15 25.76
N TRP A 592 -13.95 -1.79 25.29
CA TRP A 592 -13.83 -3.23 25.18
C TRP A 592 -12.69 -3.74 26.08
N PRO A 593 -12.90 -3.83 27.41
CA PRO A 593 -11.87 -4.29 28.35
C PRO A 593 -11.63 -5.80 28.21
N ASP A 594 -10.44 -6.25 28.61
CA ASP A 594 -10.13 -7.67 28.72
C ASP A 594 -10.85 -8.28 29.93
N GLN A 595 -11.78 -9.18 29.66
CA GLN A 595 -12.59 -9.91 30.65
C GLN A 595 -12.11 -11.35 30.83
N THR A 596 -11.10 -11.81 30.06
CA THR A 596 -10.70 -13.22 30.01
C THR A 596 -10.22 -13.74 31.36
N LEU A 597 -9.56 -12.91 32.17
CA LEU A 597 -9.08 -13.26 33.51
C LEU A 597 -10.20 -13.61 34.51
N SER A 598 -11.42 -13.14 34.26
CA SER A 598 -12.58 -13.38 35.13
C SER A 598 -13.44 -14.57 34.69
N MET A 599 -13.14 -15.19 33.54
CA MET A 599 -13.95 -16.26 32.97
C MET A 599 -13.40 -17.63 33.36
N SER A 600 -14.26 -18.46 33.96
CA SER A 600 -13.95 -19.84 34.36
C SER A 600 -13.47 -20.69 33.19
N ARG A 601 -14.04 -20.50 32.00
CA ARG A 601 -13.71 -21.28 30.78
C ARG A 601 -12.26 -21.11 30.29
N TYR A 602 -11.55 -20.06 30.72
CA TYR A 602 -10.15 -19.80 30.36
C TYR A 602 -9.18 -20.18 31.48
N THR A 603 -9.66 -20.73 32.60
CA THR A 603 -8.78 -21.16 33.69
C THR A 603 -8.02 -22.45 33.35
N ASN A 604 -8.56 -23.27 32.44
CA ASN A 604 -7.86 -24.45 31.90
C ASN A 604 -6.78 -24.05 30.88
N ARG A 605 -5.57 -23.80 31.39
CA ARG A 605 -4.39 -23.41 30.58
C ARG A 605 -4.00 -24.46 29.54
N ASN A 606 -4.41 -25.72 29.69
CA ASN A 606 -4.09 -26.80 28.76
C ASN A 606 -5.04 -26.89 27.56
N ARG A 607 -6.19 -26.20 27.60
CA ARG A 607 -7.22 -26.29 26.55
C ARG A 607 -6.69 -25.93 25.16
N LYS A 608 -5.92 -24.84 25.06
CA LYS A 608 -5.29 -24.41 23.79
C LYS A 608 -4.33 -25.47 23.24
N LYS A 609 -3.53 -26.09 24.12
CA LYS A 609 -2.63 -27.19 23.78
C LYS A 609 -3.40 -28.40 23.27
N MET A 610 -4.46 -28.82 23.98
CA MET A 610 -5.30 -29.95 23.56
C MET A 610 -6.00 -29.69 22.23
N HIS A 611 -6.47 -28.46 21.99
CA HIS A 611 -7.03 -28.05 20.71
C HIS A 611 -6.01 -28.17 19.58
N ALA A 612 -4.82 -27.58 19.74
CA ALA A 612 -3.77 -27.66 18.73
C ALA A 612 -3.31 -29.10 18.47
N GLN A 613 -3.23 -29.94 19.50
CA GLN A 613 -2.92 -31.37 19.36
C GLN A 613 -4.01 -32.13 18.61
N ALA A 614 -5.29 -31.85 18.86
CA ALA A 614 -6.40 -32.45 18.13
C ALA A 614 -6.41 -32.03 16.65
N CYS A 615 -6.14 -30.75 16.36
CA CYS A 615 -5.96 -30.26 14.99
C CYS A 615 -4.77 -30.94 14.29
N ALA A 616 -3.61 -31.02 14.95
CA ALA A 616 -2.43 -31.69 14.42
C ALA A 616 -2.70 -33.17 14.11
N LYS A 617 -3.37 -33.89 15.02
CA LYS A 617 -3.77 -35.29 14.81
C LYS A 617 -4.69 -35.46 13.61
N TRP A 618 -5.67 -34.56 13.44
CA TRP A 618 -6.56 -34.59 12.28
C TRP A 618 -5.78 -34.38 10.97
N ILE A 619 -4.88 -33.40 10.93
CA ILE A 619 -4.05 -33.10 9.75
C ILE A 619 -3.15 -34.29 9.42
N ASN A 620 -2.45 -34.84 10.42
CA ASN A 620 -1.62 -36.03 10.24
C ASN A 620 -2.43 -37.19 9.67
N LEU A 621 -3.60 -37.48 10.22
CA LEU A 621 -4.45 -38.56 9.71
C LEU A 621 -4.92 -38.29 8.27
N ARG A 622 -5.26 -37.04 7.95
CA ARG A 622 -5.81 -36.67 6.65
C ARG A 622 -4.75 -36.69 5.55
N LEU A 623 -3.54 -36.23 5.86
CA LEU A 623 -2.42 -36.09 4.91
C LEU A 623 -1.49 -37.31 4.87
N SER A 624 -1.65 -38.29 5.76
CA SER A 624 -0.91 -39.57 5.66
C SER A 624 -1.51 -40.55 4.64
N LYS A 625 -2.68 -40.22 4.05
CA LYS A 625 -3.37 -41.02 3.02
C LYS A 625 -3.15 -40.52 1.60
N THR A 626 -2.30 -39.52 1.43
CA THR A 626 -1.91 -38.87 0.18
C THR A 626 -0.42 -38.99 0.02
#